data_AF-A0A7W4J8L2-F1
#
_entry.id   AF-A0A7W4J8L2-F1
#
_cell.length_a   1.000
_cell.length_b   1.000
_cell.length_c   1.000
_cell.angle_alpha   90.00
_cell.angle_beta   90.00
_cell.angle_gamma   90.00
#
_symmetry.space_group_name_H-M   'P 1'
#
loop_
_entity.id
_entity.type
_entity.pdbx_description
1 polymer ?
#
loop_
_entity_poly.entity_id
_entity_poly.type
_entity_poly.pdbx_seq_one_letter_code
_entity_poly.pdbx_strand_id
1 'polypeptide(L)'
;MIRIDVHHLLTSLTYLAGSHKHLVMMRRQLIENGGMGQMEIQRFVEMRECGRRLAAIADGLDMPAGRASAGRLLQNLDKVAPFCIALTPDRLSLVADEMAILTSAFQDEMEARLLFAFPASSARYFSTDPLFGELVEDAFPDVAYDIAEAGKCRGLGRWTATVMHLMRVLESGLAALAKHLDVPSGENWNSVLGAIEGKLREVRRRVDGRDEEQWAAEAGVHLRFIKNAWRNHAMHPLERYDEERAAQIFENTRSFMQHLAGKLAMSSAEPFPGAGLAK
;
A
#
# COMPACT_ATOMS: atom_id res chain seq x y z
N MET A 1 -7.63 -0.38 -6.11
CA MET A 1 -8.09 -0.55 -4.72
C MET A 1 -8.19 0.82 -4.09
N ILE A 2 -9.34 1.19 -3.54
CA ILE A 2 -9.55 2.50 -2.92
C ILE A 2 -9.24 2.35 -1.43
N ARG A 3 -8.32 3.18 -0.91
CA ARG A 3 -8.03 3.24 0.53
C ARG A 3 -8.95 4.29 1.16
N ILE A 4 -9.81 3.86 2.07
CA ILE A 4 -10.67 4.76 2.84
C ILE A 4 -9.97 5.10 4.14
N ASP A 5 -9.98 6.38 4.51
CA ASP A 5 -9.66 6.79 5.87
C ASP A 5 -10.88 6.51 6.77
N VAL A 6 -10.87 5.33 7.40
CA VAL A 6 -11.95 4.86 8.27
C VAL A 6 -12.15 5.81 9.47
N HIS A 7 -11.08 6.44 9.97
CA HIS A 7 -11.18 7.38 11.07
C HIS A 7 -11.98 8.62 10.65
N HIS A 8 -11.60 9.25 9.54
CA HIS A 8 -12.33 10.41 9.01
C HIS A 8 -13.77 10.08 8.63
N LEU A 9 -14.04 8.90 8.06
CA LEU A 9 -15.40 8.45 7.75
C LEU A 9 -16.28 8.34 9.01
N LEU A 10 -15.83 7.56 10.00
CA LEU A 10 -16.61 7.28 11.20
C LEU A 10 -16.81 8.51 12.07
N THR A 11 -15.76 9.33 12.25
CA THR A 11 -15.85 10.56 13.03
C THR A 11 -16.80 11.57 12.39
N SER A 12 -16.72 11.77 11.07
CA SER A 12 -17.58 12.71 10.35
C SER A 12 -19.05 12.29 10.38
N LEU A 13 -19.36 11.02 10.09
CA LEU A 13 -20.74 10.52 10.15
C LEU A 13 -21.33 10.59 11.56
N THR A 14 -20.55 10.21 12.57
CA THR A 14 -20.98 10.24 13.97
C THR A 14 -21.23 11.68 14.44
N TYR A 15 -20.34 12.60 14.09
CA TYR A 15 -20.48 14.01 14.42
C TYR A 15 -21.72 14.63 13.78
N LEU A 16 -21.97 14.36 12.49
CA LEU A 16 -23.15 14.88 11.80
C LEU A 16 -24.45 14.26 12.33
N ALA A 17 -24.49 12.98 12.65
CA ALA A 17 -25.67 12.34 13.26
C ALA A 17 -25.99 12.94 14.64
N GLY A 18 -24.97 13.19 15.46
CA GLY A 18 -25.13 13.89 16.74
C GLY A 18 -25.59 15.33 16.58
N SER A 19 -25.00 16.04 15.63
CA SER A 19 -25.37 17.42 15.28
C SER A 19 -26.82 17.51 14.81
N HIS A 20 -27.23 16.62 13.90
CA HIS A 20 -28.61 16.52 13.43
C HIS A 20 -29.60 16.41 14.60
N LYS A 21 -29.38 15.47 15.53
CA LYS A 21 -30.24 15.30 16.71
C LYS A 21 -30.31 16.58 17.55
N HIS A 22 -29.17 17.25 17.77
CA HIS A 22 -29.10 18.49 18.52
C HIS A 22 -29.89 19.62 17.83
N LEU A 23 -29.74 19.79 16.52
CA LEU A 23 -30.45 20.81 15.73
C LEU A 23 -31.96 20.56 15.73
N VAL A 24 -32.39 19.31 15.60
CA VAL A 24 -33.81 18.92 15.65
C VAL A 24 -34.42 19.23 17.02
N MET A 25 -33.71 18.90 18.12
CA MET A 25 -34.15 19.22 19.48
C MET A 25 -34.25 20.73 19.72
N MET A 26 -33.21 21.47 19.31
CA MET A 26 -33.19 22.93 19.42
C MET A 26 -34.35 23.55 18.63
N ARG A 27 -34.56 23.12 17.39
CA ARG A 27 -35.68 23.56 16.55
C ARG A 27 -37.02 23.36 17.25
N ARG A 28 -37.24 22.18 17.82
CA ARG A 28 -38.48 21.86 18.54
C ARG A 28 -38.71 22.81 19.73
N GLN A 29 -37.67 23.02 20.56
CA GLN A 29 -37.76 23.92 21.72
C GLN A 29 -38.07 25.36 21.31
N LEU A 30 -37.51 25.84 20.20
CA LEU A 30 -37.77 27.20 19.70
C LEU A 30 -39.18 27.37 19.13
N ILE A 31 -39.73 26.32 18.52
CA ILE A 31 -41.13 26.33 18.06
C ILE A 31 -42.08 26.37 19.27
N GLU A 32 -41.79 25.60 20.32
CA GLU A 32 -42.63 25.52 21.52
C GLU A 32 -42.55 26.81 22.37
N ASN A 33 -41.35 27.38 22.56
CA ASN A 33 -41.13 28.49 23.49
C ASN A 33 -41.00 29.86 22.82
N GLY A 34 -40.91 29.91 21.49
CA GLY A 34 -40.52 31.10 20.75
C GLY A 34 -39.03 31.46 20.92
N GLY A 35 -38.50 32.29 20.02
CA GLY A 35 -37.14 32.82 20.09
C GLY A 35 -36.20 32.33 18.98
N MET A 36 -34.89 32.49 19.20
CA MET A 36 -33.85 32.06 18.25
C MET A 36 -32.85 31.11 18.91
N GLY A 37 -32.39 30.12 18.16
CA GLY A 37 -31.41 29.14 18.60
C GLY A 37 -30.02 29.71 18.57
N GLN A 38 -29.30 29.67 19.69
CA GLN A 38 -27.91 30.10 19.73
C GLN A 38 -26.98 28.94 19.40
N MET A 39 -26.08 29.16 18.45
CA MET A 39 -25.06 28.19 18.06
C MET A 39 -23.68 28.82 18.03
N GLU A 40 -22.71 28.10 18.60
CA GLU A 40 -21.31 28.46 18.55
C GLU A 40 -20.77 28.33 17.12
N ILE A 41 -19.97 29.31 16.71
CA ILE A 41 -19.31 29.34 15.39
C ILE A 41 -18.48 28.05 15.17
N GLN A 42 -17.84 27.54 16.21
CA GLN A 42 -17.02 26.34 16.13
C GLN A 42 -17.81 25.11 15.65
N ARG A 43 -19.10 25.00 16.00
CA ARG A 43 -19.94 23.90 15.53
C ARG A 43 -20.14 23.95 14.02
N PHE A 44 -20.34 25.14 13.47
CA PHE A 44 -20.45 25.31 12.01
C PHE A 44 -19.14 24.97 11.29
N VAL A 45 -17.99 25.36 11.87
CA VAL A 45 -16.67 25.00 11.33
C VAL A 45 -16.52 23.49 11.25
N GLU A 46 -16.86 22.79 12.33
CA GLU A 46 -16.75 21.33 12.40
C GLU A 46 -17.73 20.62 11.45
N MET A 47 -18.98 21.10 11.35
CA MET A 47 -19.96 20.58 10.37
C MET A 47 -19.46 20.73 8.93
N ARG A 48 -18.84 21.87 8.61
CA ARG A 48 -18.28 22.12 7.28
C ARG A 48 -17.11 21.20 7.00
N GLU A 49 -16.24 20.98 7.99
CA GLU A 49 -15.11 20.08 7.86
C GLU A 49 -15.55 18.62 7.67
N CYS A 50 -16.55 18.16 8.44
CA CYS A 50 -17.17 16.85 8.24
C CYS A 50 -17.76 16.72 6.83
N GLY A 51 -18.49 17.74 6.35
CA GLY A 51 -19.05 17.76 5.00
C GLY A 51 -17.97 17.66 3.90
N ARG A 52 -16.83 18.34 4.06
CA ARG A 52 -15.71 18.25 3.10
C ARG A 52 -15.05 16.88 3.10
N ARG A 53 -14.79 16.31 4.28
CA ARG A 53 -14.21 14.96 4.41
C ARG A 53 -15.11 13.92 3.75
N LEU A 54 -16.41 13.98 4.02
CA LEU A 54 -17.39 13.10 3.39
C LEU A 54 -17.47 13.34 1.88
N ALA A 55 -17.44 14.58 1.39
CA ALA A 55 -17.40 14.84 -0.05
C ALA A 55 -16.18 14.19 -0.73
N ALA A 56 -15.00 14.27 -0.11
CA ALA A 56 -13.78 13.66 -0.62
C ALA A 56 -13.84 12.12 -0.59
N ILE A 57 -14.39 11.53 0.47
CA ILE A 57 -14.61 10.09 0.57
C ILE A 57 -15.62 9.61 -0.48
N ALA A 58 -16.72 10.33 -0.66
CA ALA A 58 -17.73 10.03 -1.66
C ALA A 58 -17.17 10.12 -3.09
N ASP A 59 -16.27 11.06 -3.35
CA ASP A 59 -15.56 11.15 -4.62
C ASP A 59 -14.66 9.91 -4.85
N GLY A 60 -13.84 9.57 -3.85
CA GLY A 60 -12.95 8.42 -3.93
C GLY A 60 -13.67 7.07 -4.07
N LEU A 61 -14.92 6.96 -3.60
CA LEU A 61 -15.73 5.75 -3.64
C LEU A 61 -16.77 5.71 -4.75
N ASP A 62 -16.79 6.72 -5.63
CA ASP A 62 -17.81 6.88 -6.68
C ASP A 62 -19.25 6.80 -6.12
N MET A 63 -19.51 7.62 -5.11
CA MET A 63 -20.78 7.74 -4.41
C MET A 63 -21.51 9.01 -4.87
N PRO A 64 -22.24 8.99 -6.00
CA PRO A 64 -22.89 10.18 -6.54
C PRO A 64 -23.90 10.81 -5.57
N ALA A 65 -24.66 10.01 -4.80
CA ALA A 65 -25.64 10.56 -3.87
C ALA A 65 -24.97 11.21 -2.66
N GLY A 66 -23.95 10.58 -2.09
CA GLY A 66 -23.10 11.11 -1.02
C GLY A 66 -22.38 12.38 -1.44
N ARG A 67 -21.84 12.43 -2.67
CA ARG A 67 -21.19 13.63 -3.21
C ARG A 67 -22.18 14.80 -3.37
N ALA A 68 -23.35 14.53 -3.95
CA ALA A 68 -24.36 15.56 -4.18
C ALA A 68 -24.93 16.11 -2.87
N SER A 69 -25.22 15.24 -1.90
CA SER A 69 -25.71 15.62 -0.57
C SER A 69 -24.65 16.36 0.25
N ALA A 70 -23.38 15.97 0.19
CA ALA A 70 -22.30 16.69 0.86
C ALA A 70 -22.13 18.11 0.27
N GLY A 71 -22.23 18.24 -1.05
CA GLY A 71 -22.23 19.53 -1.73
C GLY A 71 -23.38 20.44 -1.28
N ARG A 72 -24.60 19.91 -1.18
CA ARG A 72 -25.77 20.68 -0.68
C ARG A 72 -25.62 21.08 0.78
N LEU A 73 -25.13 20.19 1.64
CA LEU A 73 -24.84 20.51 3.04
C LEU A 73 -23.87 21.69 3.15
N LEU A 74 -22.76 21.65 2.42
CA LEU A 74 -21.76 22.73 2.42
C LEU A 74 -22.36 24.06 1.96
N GLN A 75 -23.10 24.06 0.85
CA GLN A 75 -23.77 25.26 0.33
C GLN A 75 -24.80 25.83 1.33
N ASN A 76 -25.56 24.98 2.00
CA ASN A 76 -26.56 25.43 2.97
C ASN A 76 -25.94 25.88 4.28
N LEU A 77 -24.83 25.27 4.73
CA LEU A 77 -24.02 25.79 5.83
C LEU A 77 -23.51 27.20 5.52
N ASP A 78 -23.06 27.48 4.29
CA ASP A 78 -22.59 28.81 3.91
C ASP A 78 -23.71 29.87 3.88
N LYS A 79 -24.95 29.46 3.56
CA LYS A 79 -26.13 30.34 3.64
C LYS A 79 -26.57 30.63 5.08
N VAL A 80 -26.44 29.65 5.97
CA VAL A 80 -26.94 29.74 7.35
C VAL A 80 -25.91 30.35 8.29
N ALA A 81 -24.62 30.11 8.03
CA ALA A 81 -23.50 30.54 8.87
C ALA A 81 -22.68 31.75 8.38
N PRO A 82 -23.17 32.69 7.55
CA PRO A 82 -22.30 33.78 7.12
C PRO A 82 -22.00 34.72 8.29
N PHE A 83 -22.96 35.02 9.19
CA PHE A 83 -22.77 36.00 10.28
C PHE A 83 -23.66 35.85 11.54
N CYS A 84 -24.45 34.78 11.71
CA CYS A 84 -25.47 34.71 12.78
C CYS A 84 -25.22 33.62 13.82
N ILE A 85 -25.08 34.02 15.09
CA ILE A 85 -25.12 33.13 16.27
C ILE A 85 -26.56 32.68 16.55
N ALA A 86 -27.56 33.48 16.14
CA ALA A 86 -28.98 33.24 16.38
C ALA A 86 -29.68 32.73 15.10
N LEU A 87 -30.36 31.58 15.20
CA LEU A 87 -30.98 30.88 14.07
C LEU A 87 -32.49 30.73 14.26
N THR A 88 -33.23 30.87 13.17
CA THR A 88 -34.66 30.56 13.14
C THR A 88 -34.89 29.04 13.03
N PRO A 89 -36.08 28.55 13.41
CA PRO A 89 -36.45 27.15 13.21
C PRO A 89 -36.27 26.64 11.77
N ASP A 90 -36.54 27.47 10.77
CA ASP A 90 -36.39 27.12 9.35
C ASP A 90 -34.93 26.96 8.94
N ARG A 91 -34.05 27.85 9.43
CA ARG A 91 -32.60 27.75 9.19
C ARG A 91 -32.00 26.52 9.86
N LEU A 92 -32.50 26.15 11.05
CA LEU A 92 -32.12 24.90 11.72
C LEU A 92 -32.59 23.68 10.93
N SER A 93 -33.82 23.69 10.40
CA SER A 93 -34.35 22.61 9.56
C SER A 93 -33.49 22.41 8.33
N LEU A 94 -33.15 23.49 7.61
CA LEU A 94 -32.36 23.42 6.39
C LEU A 94 -31.03 22.66 6.58
N VAL A 95 -30.32 22.92 7.68
CA VAL A 95 -29.05 22.23 7.97
C VAL A 95 -29.30 20.81 8.47
N ALA A 96 -30.28 20.60 9.34
CA ALA A 96 -30.61 19.29 9.89
C ALA A 96 -31.05 18.31 8.78
N ASP A 97 -31.92 18.75 7.87
CA ASP A 97 -32.45 17.94 6.78
C ASP A 97 -31.31 17.50 5.83
N GLU A 98 -30.38 18.39 5.48
CA GLU A 98 -29.21 18.02 4.67
C GLU A 98 -28.26 17.06 5.40
N MET A 99 -28.08 17.18 6.72
CA MET A 99 -27.30 16.21 7.50
C MET A 99 -27.94 14.82 7.48
N ALA A 100 -29.27 14.75 7.61
CA ALA A 100 -30.01 13.49 7.52
C ALA A 100 -29.87 12.87 6.12
N ILE A 101 -30.09 13.66 5.07
CA ILE A 101 -29.95 13.21 3.67
C ILE A 101 -28.54 12.70 3.39
N LEU A 102 -27.51 13.43 3.81
CA LEU A 102 -26.11 13.01 3.64
C LEU A 102 -25.82 11.70 4.37
N THR A 103 -26.27 11.58 5.62
CA THR A 103 -26.04 10.36 6.41
C THR A 103 -26.72 9.15 5.78
N SER A 104 -27.98 9.29 5.33
CA SER A 104 -28.71 8.22 4.64
C SER A 104 -28.09 7.86 3.29
N ALA A 105 -27.69 8.85 2.49
CA ALA A 105 -27.00 8.57 1.22
C ALA A 105 -25.71 7.77 1.43
N PHE A 106 -24.94 8.10 2.47
CA PHE A 106 -23.77 7.32 2.86
C PHE A 106 -24.13 5.91 3.30
N GLN A 107 -25.18 5.72 4.11
CA GLN A 107 -25.63 4.40 4.51
C GLN A 107 -26.02 3.54 3.30
N ASP A 108 -26.92 4.04 2.45
CA ASP A 108 -27.45 3.32 1.30
C ASP A 108 -26.34 2.93 0.30
N GLU A 109 -25.46 3.88 -0.02
CA GLU A 109 -24.37 3.62 -0.96
C GLU A 109 -23.30 2.72 -0.35
N MET A 110 -22.98 2.86 0.93
CA MET A 110 -22.00 1.99 1.58
C MET A 110 -22.51 0.55 1.75
N GLU A 111 -23.80 0.36 2.02
CA GLU A 111 -24.42 -0.98 2.12
C GLU A 111 -24.36 -1.75 0.80
N ALA A 112 -24.39 -1.05 -0.34
CA ALA A 112 -24.23 -1.66 -1.66
C ALA A 112 -22.80 -2.13 -1.98
N ARG A 113 -21.82 -1.91 -1.08
CA ARG A 113 -20.39 -2.16 -1.32
C ARG A 113 -19.84 -3.28 -0.45
N LEU A 114 -18.90 -4.05 -1.01
CA LEU A 114 -18.08 -4.98 -0.24
C LEU A 114 -16.85 -4.26 0.31
N LEU A 115 -16.75 -4.18 1.63
CA LEU A 115 -15.60 -3.63 2.33
C LEU A 115 -14.73 -4.75 2.89
N PHE A 116 -13.46 -4.72 2.54
CA PHE A 116 -12.47 -5.66 3.05
C PHE A 116 -11.66 -4.98 4.15
N ALA A 117 -11.74 -5.51 5.37
CA ALA A 117 -10.86 -5.14 6.46
C ALA A 117 -9.67 -6.10 6.50
N PHE A 118 -8.46 -5.54 6.59
CA PHE A 118 -7.23 -6.32 6.66
C PHE A 118 -6.66 -6.31 8.08
N PRO A 119 -5.98 -7.38 8.51
CA PRO A 119 -5.21 -7.35 9.75
C PRO A 119 -4.18 -6.22 9.70
N ALA A 120 -3.96 -5.53 10.83
CA ALA A 120 -2.99 -4.44 10.92
C ALA A 120 -1.58 -4.86 10.47
N SER A 121 -1.22 -6.14 10.67
CA SER A 121 0.05 -6.73 10.22
C SER A 121 0.25 -6.70 8.69
N SER A 122 -0.83 -6.57 7.92
CA SER A 122 -0.79 -6.51 6.45
C SER A 122 -0.61 -5.09 5.91
N ALA A 123 -0.79 -4.06 6.74
CA ALA A 123 -0.72 -2.66 6.31
C ALA A 123 0.62 -2.29 5.65
N ARG A 124 1.72 -2.92 6.12
CA ARG A 124 3.07 -2.73 5.56
C ARG A 124 3.18 -3.07 4.07
N TYR A 125 2.32 -3.93 3.55
CA TYR A 125 2.34 -4.31 2.13
C TYR A 125 1.65 -3.30 1.20
N PHE A 126 1.03 -2.27 1.78
CA PHE A 126 0.36 -1.19 1.07
C PHE A 126 1.00 0.18 1.34
N SER A 127 2.18 0.21 1.99
CA SER A 127 2.96 1.44 2.07
C SER A 127 3.69 1.69 0.75
N THR A 128 4.19 2.91 0.59
CA THR A 128 5.05 3.30 -0.53
C THR A 128 6.51 2.91 -0.31
N ASP A 129 6.82 2.31 0.85
CA ASP A 129 8.20 2.00 1.21
C ASP A 129 8.70 0.78 0.43
N PRO A 130 9.99 0.74 0.05
CA PRO A 130 10.54 -0.38 -0.70
C PRO A 130 10.52 -1.67 0.12
N LEU A 131 9.69 -2.64 -0.27
CA LEU A 131 9.50 -3.86 0.52
C LEU A 131 10.79 -4.67 0.68
N PHE A 132 11.72 -4.62 -0.27
CA PHE A 132 13.01 -5.31 -0.16
C PHE A 132 14.15 -4.38 0.29
N GLY A 133 13.83 -3.14 0.63
CA GLY A 133 14.78 -2.10 1.02
C GLY A 133 15.30 -1.27 -0.16
N GLU A 134 15.75 -0.06 0.14
CA GLU A 134 16.19 0.94 -0.85
C GLU A 134 17.33 0.42 -1.74
N LEU A 135 18.32 -0.28 -1.16
CA LEU A 135 19.42 -0.86 -1.93
C LEU A 135 18.96 -1.79 -3.06
N VAL A 136 17.88 -2.55 -2.84
CA VAL A 136 17.33 -3.43 -3.87
C VAL A 136 16.58 -2.64 -4.92
N GLU A 137 15.85 -1.60 -4.52
CA GLU A 137 15.14 -0.73 -5.46
C GLU A 137 16.12 0.04 -6.36
N ASP A 138 17.23 0.54 -5.80
CA ASP A 138 18.27 1.24 -6.55
C ASP A 138 19.01 0.31 -7.53
N ALA A 139 19.34 -0.92 -7.08
CA ALA A 139 20.07 -1.88 -7.91
C ALA A 139 19.18 -2.59 -8.94
N PHE A 140 17.88 -2.72 -8.67
CA PHE A 140 16.91 -3.45 -9.49
C PHE A 140 15.58 -2.68 -9.65
N PRO A 141 15.59 -1.47 -10.23
CA PRO A 141 14.37 -0.66 -10.36
C PRO A 141 13.30 -1.34 -11.21
N ASP A 142 13.71 -2.14 -12.20
CA ASP A 142 12.81 -2.84 -13.14
C ASP A 142 11.90 -3.87 -12.45
N VAL A 143 12.28 -4.39 -11.27
CA VAL A 143 11.46 -5.37 -10.53
C VAL A 143 10.71 -4.76 -9.34
N ALA A 144 10.85 -3.46 -9.09
CA ALA A 144 10.17 -2.78 -7.99
C ALA A 144 8.65 -2.97 -8.06
N TYR A 145 8.09 -2.92 -9.28
CA TYR A 145 6.68 -3.20 -9.53
C TYR A 145 6.27 -4.62 -9.08
N ASP A 146 7.01 -5.65 -9.49
CA ASP A 146 6.69 -7.04 -9.13
C ASP A 146 6.87 -7.30 -7.64
N ILE A 147 7.86 -6.67 -6.98
CA ILE A 147 8.03 -6.73 -5.53
C ILE A 147 6.80 -6.12 -4.83
N ALA A 148 6.35 -4.94 -5.26
CA ALA A 148 5.19 -4.27 -4.69
C ALA A 148 3.91 -5.09 -4.88
N GLU A 149 3.66 -5.64 -6.06
CA GLU A 149 2.50 -6.49 -6.33
C GLU A 149 2.57 -7.82 -5.55
N ALA A 150 3.74 -8.45 -5.44
CA ALA A 150 3.93 -9.63 -4.59
C ALA A 150 3.52 -9.35 -3.14
N GLY A 151 3.93 -8.18 -2.62
CA GLY A 151 3.54 -7.69 -1.30
C GLY A 151 2.04 -7.52 -1.16
N LYS A 152 1.39 -6.81 -2.07
CA LYS A 152 -0.07 -6.62 -2.05
C LYS A 152 -0.82 -7.94 -2.12
N CYS A 153 -0.46 -8.83 -3.04
CA CYS A 153 -1.03 -10.18 -3.11
C CYS A 153 -0.87 -10.93 -1.79
N ARG A 154 0.27 -10.77 -1.11
CA ARG A 154 0.52 -11.39 0.18
C ARG A 154 -0.38 -10.81 1.27
N GLY A 155 -0.51 -9.49 1.34
CA GLY A 155 -1.44 -8.81 2.26
C GLY A 155 -2.91 -9.19 2.02
N LEU A 156 -3.27 -9.62 0.81
CA LEU A 156 -4.61 -10.05 0.40
C LEU A 156 -4.85 -11.57 0.50
N GLY A 157 -3.87 -12.35 0.98
CA GLY A 157 -3.99 -13.80 1.02
C GLY A 157 -4.11 -14.46 -0.36
N ARG A 158 -3.47 -13.88 -1.38
CA ARG A 158 -3.40 -14.39 -2.75
C ARG A 158 -2.05 -15.06 -2.99
N TRP A 159 -1.79 -16.11 -2.21
CA TRP A 159 -0.49 -16.79 -2.08
C TRP A 159 0.13 -17.22 -3.42
N THR A 160 -0.67 -17.79 -4.32
CA THR A 160 -0.18 -18.21 -5.63
C THR A 160 0.24 -17.01 -6.50
N ALA A 161 -0.53 -15.92 -6.47
CA ALA A 161 -0.18 -14.69 -7.19
C ALA A 161 1.07 -14.01 -6.59
N THR A 162 1.22 -14.03 -5.27
CA THR A 162 2.47 -13.61 -4.61
C THR A 162 3.66 -14.35 -5.19
N VAL A 163 3.59 -15.68 -5.26
CA VAL A 163 4.69 -16.48 -5.82
C VAL A 163 4.92 -16.14 -7.29
N MET A 164 3.87 -16.01 -8.11
CA MET A 164 4.02 -15.65 -9.53
C MET A 164 4.78 -14.33 -9.75
N HIS A 165 4.48 -13.27 -8.97
CA HIS A 165 5.26 -12.04 -9.04
C HIS A 165 6.71 -12.25 -8.58
N LEU A 166 6.95 -13.01 -7.51
CA LEU A 166 8.29 -13.32 -7.03
C LEU A 166 9.11 -14.11 -8.06
N MET A 167 8.49 -14.91 -8.93
CA MET A 167 9.21 -15.62 -9.99
C MET A 167 9.88 -14.66 -10.98
N ARG A 168 9.21 -13.54 -11.33
CA ARG A 168 9.76 -12.50 -12.20
C ARG A 168 10.91 -11.75 -11.52
N VAL A 169 10.78 -11.50 -10.21
CA VAL A 169 11.86 -10.92 -9.39
C VAL A 169 13.08 -11.83 -9.36
N LEU A 170 12.87 -13.13 -9.10
CA LEU A 170 13.92 -14.14 -9.07
C LEU A 170 14.63 -14.29 -10.43
N GLU A 171 13.88 -14.26 -11.54
CA GLU A 171 14.44 -14.32 -12.89
C GLU A 171 15.45 -13.18 -13.13
N SER A 172 15.09 -11.96 -12.73
CA SER A 172 15.98 -10.80 -12.85
C SER A 172 17.21 -10.89 -11.95
N GLY A 173 17.04 -11.34 -10.70
CA GLY A 173 18.17 -11.59 -9.79
C GLY A 173 19.10 -12.70 -10.30
N LEU A 174 18.56 -13.78 -10.85
CA LEU A 174 19.34 -14.85 -11.46
C LEU A 174 20.11 -14.37 -12.69
N ALA A 175 19.50 -13.54 -13.53
CA ALA A 175 20.18 -12.95 -14.69
C ALA A 175 21.36 -12.06 -14.25
N ALA A 176 21.18 -11.26 -13.21
CA ALA A 176 22.26 -10.43 -12.65
C ALA A 176 23.39 -11.28 -12.05
N LEU A 177 23.06 -12.35 -11.31
CA LEU A 177 24.05 -13.27 -10.77
C LEU A 177 24.81 -14.02 -11.88
N ALA A 178 24.11 -14.47 -12.92
CA ALA A 178 24.74 -15.10 -14.08
C ALA A 178 25.74 -14.15 -14.76
N LYS A 179 25.32 -12.89 -14.98
CA LYS A 179 26.20 -11.84 -15.52
C LYS A 179 27.43 -11.59 -14.65
N HIS A 180 27.26 -11.55 -13.32
CA HIS A 180 28.36 -11.34 -12.39
C HIS A 180 29.41 -12.47 -12.45
N LEU A 181 28.96 -13.71 -12.68
CA LEU A 181 29.83 -14.90 -12.74
C LEU A 181 30.26 -15.28 -14.17
N ASP A 182 29.99 -14.42 -15.15
CA ASP A 182 30.24 -14.66 -16.57
C ASP A 182 29.64 -16.00 -17.07
N VAL A 183 28.44 -16.32 -16.58
CA VAL A 183 27.66 -17.48 -17.01
C VAL A 183 26.72 -17.06 -18.14
N PRO A 184 26.75 -17.75 -19.30
CA PRO A 184 25.85 -17.45 -20.39
C PRO A 184 24.38 -17.57 -19.99
N SER A 185 23.56 -16.61 -20.39
CA SER A 185 22.11 -16.72 -20.30
C SER A 185 21.61 -17.84 -21.21
N GLY A 186 20.57 -18.58 -20.78
CA GLY A 186 19.93 -19.59 -21.61
C GLY A 186 18.46 -19.76 -21.23
N GLU A 187 17.66 -20.28 -22.18
CA GLU A 187 16.22 -20.49 -21.99
C GLU A 187 15.92 -21.56 -20.92
N ASN A 188 16.85 -22.50 -20.70
CA ASN A 188 16.70 -23.53 -19.68
C ASN A 188 17.30 -23.06 -18.34
N TRP A 189 16.43 -22.61 -17.45
CA TRP A 189 16.78 -22.18 -16.11
C TRP A 189 17.54 -23.24 -15.28
N ASN A 190 17.25 -24.54 -15.42
CA ASN A 190 17.98 -25.59 -14.70
C ASN A 190 19.44 -25.63 -15.12
N SER A 191 19.71 -25.41 -16.41
CA SER A 191 21.07 -25.35 -16.95
C SER A 191 21.80 -24.12 -16.45
N VAL A 192 21.15 -22.95 -16.45
CA VAL A 192 21.72 -21.71 -15.91
C VAL A 192 22.05 -21.84 -14.42
N LEU A 193 21.12 -22.37 -13.62
CA LEU A 193 21.36 -22.65 -12.19
C LEU A 193 22.54 -23.61 -11.99
N GLY A 194 22.63 -24.67 -12.79
CA GLY A 194 23.74 -25.62 -12.72
C GLY A 194 25.09 -24.98 -13.02
N ALA A 195 25.15 -24.10 -14.02
CA ALA A 195 26.35 -23.36 -14.38
C ALA A 195 26.77 -22.35 -13.31
N ILE A 196 25.81 -21.59 -12.76
CA ILE A 196 26.03 -20.69 -11.61
C ILE A 196 26.54 -21.49 -10.40
N GLU A 197 25.89 -22.61 -10.04
CA GLU A 197 26.34 -23.47 -8.94
C GLU A 197 27.78 -23.96 -9.18
N GLY A 198 28.14 -24.27 -10.42
CA GLY A 198 29.51 -24.64 -10.81
C GLY A 198 30.50 -23.52 -10.53
N LYS A 199 30.21 -22.30 -11.00
CA LYS A 199 31.06 -21.12 -10.79
C LYS A 199 31.23 -20.75 -9.33
N LEU A 200 30.15 -20.78 -8.54
CA LEU A 200 30.25 -20.53 -7.10
C LEU A 200 31.12 -21.57 -6.38
N ARG A 201 31.16 -22.82 -6.86
CA ARG A 201 32.03 -23.87 -6.31
C ARG A 201 33.50 -23.72 -6.75
N GLU A 202 33.80 -22.95 -7.79
CA GLU A 202 35.17 -22.66 -8.21
C GLU A 202 35.84 -21.61 -7.31
N VAL A 203 35.06 -20.78 -6.63
CA VAL A 203 35.56 -19.77 -5.69
C VAL A 203 36.29 -20.46 -4.53
N ARG A 204 37.51 -19.99 -4.23
CA ARG A 204 38.40 -20.57 -3.22
C ARG A 204 39.05 -19.45 -2.42
N ARG A 205 39.05 -19.56 -1.09
CA ARG A 205 39.72 -18.60 -0.20
C ARG A 205 41.15 -18.24 -0.59
N ARG A 206 41.91 -19.22 -1.09
CA ARG A 206 43.32 -19.05 -1.45
C ARG A 206 43.52 -18.22 -2.72
N VAL A 207 42.53 -18.18 -3.60
CA VAL A 207 42.61 -17.52 -4.91
C VAL A 207 41.85 -16.20 -4.87
N ASP A 208 40.60 -16.24 -4.40
CA ASP A 208 39.66 -15.13 -4.49
C ASP A 208 39.52 -14.34 -3.17
N GLY A 209 40.10 -14.86 -2.08
CA GLY A 209 40.02 -14.26 -0.75
C GLY A 209 38.86 -14.79 0.09
N ARG A 210 38.88 -14.44 1.38
CA ARG A 210 37.90 -14.92 2.36
C ARG A 210 36.50 -14.38 2.09
N ASP A 211 36.42 -13.09 1.76
CA ASP A 211 35.14 -12.40 1.62
C ASP A 211 34.40 -12.88 0.37
N GLU A 212 35.11 -13.16 -0.72
CA GLU A 212 34.53 -13.72 -1.94
C GLU A 212 34.04 -15.16 -1.73
N GLU A 213 34.83 -16.01 -1.06
CA GLU A 213 34.41 -17.38 -0.74
C GLU A 213 33.16 -17.38 0.14
N GLN A 214 33.09 -16.49 1.14
CA GLN A 214 31.93 -16.35 1.99
C GLN A 214 30.70 -15.88 1.19
N TRP A 215 30.85 -14.83 0.39
CA TRP A 215 29.77 -14.31 -0.45
C TRP A 215 29.24 -15.37 -1.43
N ALA A 216 30.13 -16.14 -2.06
CA ALA A 216 29.78 -17.21 -2.99
C ALA A 216 29.05 -18.37 -2.29
N ALA A 217 29.48 -18.73 -1.08
CA ALA A 217 28.81 -19.74 -0.27
C ALA A 217 27.38 -19.31 0.10
N GLU A 218 27.20 -18.04 0.50
CA GLU A 218 25.90 -17.45 0.82
C GLU A 218 24.99 -17.38 -0.42
N ALA A 219 25.52 -16.96 -1.57
CA ALA A 219 24.79 -17.00 -2.86
C ALA A 219 24.33 -18.43 -3.21
N GLY A 220 25.17 -19.43 -2.95
CA GLY A 220 24.84 -20.85 -3.17
C GLY A 220 23.73 -21.39 -2.27
N VAL A 221 23.51 -20.79 -1.08
CA VAL A 221 22.35 -21.12 -0.23
C VAL A 221 21.05 -20.67 -0.89
N HIS A 222 21.01 -19.45 -1.42
CA HIS A 222 19.83 -18.91 -2.09
C HIS A 222 19.42 -19.75 -3.31
N LEU A 223 20.37 -20.18 -4.13
CA LEU A 223 20.09 -20.98 -5.34
C LEU A 223 19.38 -22.30 -5.05
N ARG A 224 19.74 -22.99 -3.97
CA ARG A 224 19.07 -24.24 -3.57
C ARG A 224 17.59 -24.02 -3.30
N PHE A 225 17.25 -22.91 -2.67
CA PHE A 225 15.86 -22.56 -2.43
C PHE A 225 15.14 -22.18 -3.74
N ILE A 226 15.76 -21.35 -4.59
CA ILE A 226 15.18 -20.94 -5.88
C ILE A 226 14.86 -22.16 -6.75
N LYS A 227 15.78 -23.12 -6.79
CA LYS A 227 15.61 -24.39 -7.50
C LYS A 227 14.40 -25.16 -7.01
N ASN A 228 14.16 -25.21 -5.70
CA ASN A 228 12.98 -25.86 -5.14
C ASN A 228 11.69 -25.10 -5.48
N ALA A 229 11.70 -23.77 -5.40
CA ALA A 229 10.55 -22.94 -5.77
C ALA A 229 10.17 -23.07 -7.26
N TRP A 230 11.17 -23.10 -8.16
CA TRP A 230 10.97 -23.29 -9.60
C TRP A 230 10.62 -24.73 -10.00
N ARG A 231 11.14 -25.76 -9.33
CA ARG A 231 10.73 -27.16 -9.57
C ARG A 231 9.26 -27.38 -9.25
N ASN A 232 8.75 -26.70 -8.22
CA ASN A 232 7.36 -26.71 -7.79
C ASN A 232 6.53 -25.63 -8.52
N HIS A 233 6.86 -25.34 -9.78
CA HIS A 233 6.45 -24.13 -10.49
C HIS A 233 4.95 -23.82 -10.31
N ALA A 234 4.63 -22.60 -9.87
CA ALA A 234 3.25 -22.07 -9.84
C ALA A 234 2.53 -22.06 -11.20
N MET A 235 3.26 -22.31 -12.29
CA MET A 235 2.74 -22.46 -13.65
C MET A 235 2.26 -23.88 -13.96
N HIS A 236 2.56 -24.87 -13.11
CA HIS A 236 1.93 -26.18 -13.22
C HIS A 236 0.45 -26.02 -12.85
N PRO A 237 -0.52 -26.32 -13.75
CA PRO A 237 -1.93 -25.91 -13.58
C PRO A 237 -2.64 -26.39 -12.30
N LEU A 238 -2.02 -27.31 -11.56
CA LEU A 238 -2.59 -27.98 -10.39
C LEU A 238 -1.95 -27.53 -9.07
N GLU A 239 -0.84 -26.79 -9.09
CA GLU A 239 -0.10 -26.45 -7.88
C GLU A 239 -0.60 -25.13 -7.28
N ARG A 240 -1.09 -25.20 -6.04
CA ARG A 240 -1.54 -24.04 -5.26
C ARG A 240 -0.60 -23.82 -4.11
N TYR A 241 -0.27 -22.56 -3.86
CA TYR A 241 0.51 -22.15 -2.70
C TYR A 241 -0.40 -21.77 -1.54
N ASP A 242 -0.02 -22.20 -0.34
CA ASP A 242 -0.59 -21.76 0.92
C ASP A 242 0.18 -20.56 1.50
N GLU A 243 -0.29 -20.06 2.64
CA GLU A 243 0.32 -18.93 3.33
C GLU A 243 1.78 -19.19 3.70
N GLU A 244 2.06 -20.34 4.31
CA GLU A 244 3.38 -20.70 4.84
C GLU A 244 4.43 -20.77 3.72
N ARG A 245 4.11 -21.48 2.63
CA ARG A 245 5.03 -21.61 1.49
C ARG A 245 5.24 -20.26 0.81
N ALA A 246 4.18 -19.50 0.54
CA ALA A 246 4.33 -18.19 -0.08
C ALA A 246 5.12 -17.21 0.81
N ALA A 247 4.91 -17.29 2.12
CA ALA A 247 5.64 -16.49 3.10
C ALA A 247 7.14 -16.79 3.07
N GLN A 248 7.49 -18.08 3.04
CA GLN A 248 8.87 -18.54 2.95
C GLN A 248 9.53 -18.11 1.64
N ILE A 249 8.80 -18.22 0.51
CA ILE A 249 9.32 -17.83 -0.81
C ILE A 249 9.59 -16.33 -0.88
N PHE A 250 8.67 -15.53 -0.36
CA PHE A 250 8.84 -14.08 -0.30
C PHE A 250 10.08 -13.68 0.50
N GLU A 251 10.27 -14.25 1.69
CA GLU A 251 11.42 -13.89 2.53
C GLU A 251 12.74 -14.34 1.92
N ASN A 252 12.80 -15.54 1.36
CA ASN A 252 14.01 -16.01 0.68
C ASN A 252 14.33 -15.20 -0.58
N THR A 253 13.31 -14.76 -1.32
CA THR A 253 13.48 -13.85 -2.46
C THR A 253 14.02 -12.50 -2.00
N ARG A 254 13.47 -11.94 -0.91
CA ARG A 254 13.99 -10.72 -0.30
C ARG A 254 15.46 -10.85 0.06
N SER A 255 15.83 -11.90 0.81
CA SER A 255 17.22 -12.10 1.24
C SER A 255 18.16 -12.27 0.04
N PHE A 256 17.74 -13.00 -0.99
CA PHE A 256 18.52 -13.16 -2.22
C PHE A 256 18.76 -11.84 -2.94
N MET A 257 17.70 -11.05 -3.15
CA MET A 257 17.82 -9.75 -3.81
C MET A 257 18.69 -8.77 -3.01
N GLN A 258 18.56 -8.76 -1.68
CA GLN A 258 19.40 -7.95 -0.80
C GLN A 258 20.88 -8.37 -0.86
N HIS A 259 21.17 -9.68 -0.90
CA HIS A 259 22.53 -10.21 -1.05
C HIS A 259 23.18 -9.76 -2.35
N LEU A 260 22.43 -9.80 -3.46
CA LEU A 260 22.90 -9.33 -4.77
C LEU A 260 23.09 -7.81 -4.80
N ALA A 261 22.12 -7.05 -4.30
CA ALA A 261 22.18 -5.60 -4.27
C ALA A 261 23.40 -5.10 -3.49
N GLY A 262 23.71 -5.74 -2.34
CA GLY A 262 24.92 -5.44 -1.57
C GLY A 262 26.20 -5.63 -2.38
N LYS A 263 26.30 -6.72 -3.16
CA LYS A 263 27.47 -6.99 -4.02
C LYS A 263 27.60 -5.96 -5.15
N LEU A 264 26.50 -5.61 -5.80
CA LEU A 264 26.49 -4.65 -6.90
C LEU A 264 26.84 -3.24 -6.43
N ALA A 265 26.34 -2.83 -5.26
CA ALA A 265 26.69 -1.55 -4.65
C ALA A 265 28.20 -1.45 -4.36
N MET A 266 28.81 -2.51 -3.81
CA MET A 266 30.25 -2.55 -3.56
C MET A 266 31.08 -2.47 -4.85
N SER A 267 30.62 -3.14 -5.93
CA SER A 267 31.28 -3.09 -7.23
C SER A 267 31.24 -1.69 -7.88
N SER A 268 30.16 -0.93 -7.64
CA SER A 268 30.02 0.46 -8.12
C SER A 268 30.84 1.49 -7.33
N ALA A 269 31.36 1.11 -6.16
CA ALA A 269 32.03 2.02 -5.22
C ALA A 269 33.56 2.01 -5.31
N GLU A 270 34.19 1.21 -6.18
CA GLU A 270 35.64 1.27 -6.40
C GLU A 270 36.03 2.54 -7.21
N PRO A 271 36.79 3.49 -6.63
CA PRO A 271 37.31 4.63 -7.39
C PRO A 271 38.47 4.17 -8.27
N PHE A 272 38.47 4.59 -9.54
CA PHE A 272 39.58 4.41 -10.48
C PHE A 272 40.95 4.68 -9.83
N PRO A 273 41.85 3.68 -9.70
CA PRO A 273 43.23 3.94 -9.31
C PRO A 273 44.01 4.36 -10.56
N GLY A 274 44.11 5.66 -10.81
CA GLY A 274 44.84 6.10 -12.02
C GLY A 274 44.78 7.57 -12.38
N ALA A 275 45.12 8.47 -11.46
CA ALA A 275 45.63 9.79 -11.83
C ALA A 275 46.91 10.06 -11.06
N GLY A 276 47.99 9.42 -11.49
CA GLY A 276 49.35 9.79 -11.09
C GLY A 276 49.61 11.22 -11.55
N LEU A 277 49.65 12.14 -10.59
CA LEU A 277 50.14 13.49 -10.79
C LEU A 277 51.65 13.42 -11.01
N ALA A 278 52.05 13.58 -12.28
CA ALA A 278 53.41 13.96 -12.61
C ALA A 278 53.67 15.38 -12.10
N LYS A 279 54.66 15.52 -11.23
CA LYS A 279 55.50 16.71 -11.08
C LYS A 279 56.94 16.26 -10.90
#